data_AF-A0A1E4NHH4-F1
#
_entry.id   AF-A0A1E4NHH4-F1
#
_cell.length_a   1.000
_cell.length_b   1.000
_cell.length_c   1.000
_cell.angle_alpha   90.00
_cell.angle_beta   90.00
_cell.angle_gamma   90.00
#
_symmetry.space_group_name_H-M   'P 1'
#
loop_
_entity.id
_entity.type
_entity.pdbx_description
1 polymer ?
#
loop_
_entity_poly.entity_id
_entity_poly.type
_entity_poly.pdbx_seq_one_letter_code
_entity_poly.pdbx_strand_id
1 'polypeptide(L)'
;MRGFSMLEVLIAILVFSLGVLGLAGLLIFAISSNHVAYLRTQATFLAHNMANRMGANPAGLWGTGGTSFYNGNYPVSASTASCAAGCNPQQLAAYDMAQWSTQLTTFLPNAKGNIDCTTTGISYTPNSAQVDMRPPYGGTCTMTLSWNESGGAGGAQLASIDTSKQGQKLHTFEWVFQP
;
A
#
# COMPACT_ATOMS: atom_id res chain seq x y z
N MET A 1 -35.17 45.48 -36.04
CA MET A 1 -34.61 44.49 -35.11
C MET A 1 -34.17 43.30 -35.94
N ARG A 2 -32.86 43.04 -36.08
CA ARG A 2 -32.36 41.90 -36.85
C ARG A 2 -32.59 40.66 -36.00
N GLY A 3 -33.52 39.81 -36.42
CA GLY A 3 -33.81 38.55 -35.75
C GLY A 3 -32.60 37.63 -35.82
N PHE A 4 -32.27 36.98 -34.70
CA PHE A 4 -31.30 35.90 -34.66
C PHE A 4 -31.67 34.84 -35.69
N SER A 5 -30.69 34.44 -36.50
CA SER A 5 -30.86 33.30 -37.42
C SER A 5 -30.85 32.01 -36.62
N MET A 6 -31.74 31.05 -36.94
CA MET A 6 -31.76 29.71 -36.32
C MET A 6 -30.40 28.99 -36.41
N LEU A 7 -29.58 29.36 -37.41
CA LEU A 7 -28.21 28.85 -37.60
C LEU A 7 -27.27 29.25 -36.44
N GLU A 8 -27.42 30.47 -35.91
CA GLU A 8 -26.54 31.01 -34.87
C GLU A 8 -26.73 30.27 -33.54
N VAL A 9 -27.99 29.96 -33.20
CA VAL A 9 -28.32 29.16 -32.02
C VAL A 9 -27.80 27.72 -32.15
N LEU A 10 -27.89 27.13 -33.35
CA LEU A 10 -27.40 25.77 -33.59
C LEU A 10 -25.87 25.68 -33.45
N ILE A 11 -25.13 26.68 -33.95
CA ILE A 11 -23.68 26.78 -33.77
C ILE A 11 -23.33 26.98 -32.29
N ALA A 12 -24.07 27.83 -31.56
CA ALA A 12 -23.85 28.03 -30.13
C ALA A 12 -24.01 26.73 -29.31
N ILE A 13 -25.05 25.95 -29.60
CA ILE A 13 -25.28 24.65 -28.94
C ILE A 13 -24.19 23.65 -29.32
N LEU A 14 -23.74 23.63 -30.58
CA LEU A 14 -22.64 22.78 -31.03
C LEU A 14 -21.36 23.08 -30.26
N VAL A 15 -20.93 24.34 -30.22
CA VAL A 15 -19.70 24.75 -29.50
C VAL A 15 -19.83 24.48 -28.00
N PHE A 16 -20.99 24.76 -27.41
CA PHE A 16 -21.26 24.47 -25.99
C PHE A 16 -21.16 22.97 -25.69
N SER A 17 -21.76 22.12 -26.52
CA SER A 17 -21.72 20.66 -26.33
C SER A 17 -20.30 20.10 -26.41
N LEU A 18 -19.48 20.60 -27.36
CA LEU A 18 -18.06 20.25 -27.46
C LEU A 18 -17.28 20.72 -26.21
N GLY A 19 -17.57 21.91 -25.69
CA GLY A 19 -16.96 22.41 -24.45
C GLY A 19 -17.26 21.53 -23.23
N VAL A 20 -18.51 21.09 -23.08
CA VAL A 20 -18.91 20.20 -21.97
C VAL A 20 -18.27 18.83 -22.09
N LEU A 21 -18.17 18.26 -23.29
CA LEU A 21 -17.48 16.99 -23.52
C LEU A 21 -15.98 17.08 -23.17
N GLY A 22 -15.33 18.19 -23.52
CA GLY A 22 -13.95 18.47 -23.13
C GLY A 22 -13.77 18.52 -21.60
N LEU A 23 -14.66 19.22 -20.89
CA LEU A 23 -14.66 19.29 -19.43
C LEU A 23 -14.87 17.91 -18.79
N ALA A 24 -15.81 17.11 -19.31
CA ALA A 24 -16.09 15.78 -18.81
C ALA A 24 -14.86 14.86 -18.91
N GLY A 25 -14.12 14.94 -20.02
CA GLY A 25 -12.84 14.22 -20.19
C GLY A 25 -11.80 14.62 -19.14
N LEU A 26 -11.66 15.93 -18.87
CA LEU A 26 -10.74 16.44 -17.83
C LEU A 26 -11.14 15.99 -16.42
N LEU A 27 -12.44 15.95 -16.10
CA LEU A 27 -12.93 15.48 -14.81
C LEU A 27 -12.61 13.99 -14.59
N ILE A 28 -12.82 13.15 -15.61
CA ILE A 28 -12.48 11.72 -15.53
C ILE A 28 -10.98 11.52 -15.28
N PHE A 29 -10.15 12.28 -16.01
CA PHE A 29 -8.69 12.24 -15.83
C PHE A 29 -8.29 12.67 -14.41
N ALA A 30 -8.87 13.76 -13.89
CA ALA A 30 -8.60 14.25 -12.55
C ALA A 30 -8.97 13.22 -11.46
N ILE A 31 -10.12 12.57 -11.58
CA ILE A 31 -10.56 11.52 -10.65
C ILE A 31 -9.59 10.33 -10.66
N SER A 32 -9.20 9.87 -11.85
CA SER A 32 -8.24 8.77 -11.98
C SER A 32 -6.89 9.12 -11.34
N SER A 33 -6.38 10.33 -11.59
CA SER A 33 -5.13 10.81 -10.99
C SER A 33 -5.21 10.89 -9.46
N ASN A 34 -6.34 11.38 -8.93
CA ASN A 34 -6.55 11.46 -7.49
C ASN A 34 -6.60 10.08 -6.83
N HIS A 35 -7.25 9.11 -7.48
CA HIS A 35 -7.32 7.74 -6.99
C HIS A 35 -5.93 7.08 -6.87
N VAL A 36 -5.06 7.27 -7.87
CA VAL A 36 -3.68 6.78 -7.83
C VAL A 36 -2.89 7.39 -6.68
N ALA A 37 -3.01 8.72 -6.50
CA ALA A 37 -2.35 9.42 -5.40
C ALA A 37 -2.85 8.93 -4.03
N TYR A 38 -4.15 8.65 -3.91
CA TYR A 38 -4.76 8.08 -2.71
C TYR A 38 -4.16 6.70 -2.38
N LEU A 39 -4.13 5.77 -3.34
CA LEU A 39 -3.58 4.43 -3.11
C LEU A 39 -2.10 4.47 -2.68
N ARG A 40 -1.29 5.34 -3.30
CA ARG A 40 0.11 5.53 -2.90
C ARG A 40 0.25 6.06 -1.47
N THR A 41 -0.63 6.99 -1.09
CA THR A 41 -0.67 7.53 0.28
C THR A 41 -1.03 6.44 1.29
N GLN A 42 -2.05 5.62 0.98
CA GLN A 42 -2.44 4.48 1.80
C GLN A 42 -1.30 3.47 1.95
N ALA A 43 -0.62 3.10 0.86
CA ALA A 43 0.53 2.19 0.92
C ALA A 43 1.66 2.72 1.80
N THR A 44 1.98 4.01 1.67
CA THR A 44 3.02 4.66 2.51
C THR A 44 2.61 4.68 3.98
N PHE A 45 1.35 4.99 4.28
CA PHE A 45 0.83 4.97 5.65
C PHE A 45 0.88 3.56 6.25
N LEU A 46 0.49 2.53 5.50
CA LEU A 46 0.53 1.14 5.95
C LEU A 46 1.96 0.65 6.18
N ALA A 47 2.92 1.07 5.35
CA ALA A 47 4.33 0.75 5.56
C ALA A 47 4.84 1.35 6.88
N HIS A 48 4.58 2.64 7.12
CA HIS A 48 4.97 3.31 8.37
C HIS A 48 4.24 2.71 9.59
N ASN A 49 2.98 2.29 9.44
CA ASN A 49 2.27 1.65 10.52
C ASN A 49 2.95 0.34 10.96
N MET A 50 3.33 -0.51 10.00
CA MET A 50 4.03 -1.76 10.28
C MET A 50 5.45 -1.50 10.81
N ALA A 51 6.15 -0.51 10.28
CA ALA A 51 7.43 -0.06 10.81
C ALA A 51 7.38 0.27 12.31
N ASN A 52 6.40 1.08 12.69
CA ASN A 52 6.23 1.50 14.07
C ASN A 52 5.86 0.32 14.98
N ARG A 53 5.08 -0.65 14.49
CA ARG A 53 4.78 -1.89 15.22
C ARG A 53 6.03 -2.74 15.45
N MET A 54 6.85 -2.91 14.43
CA MET A 54 8.14 -3.62 14.53
C MET A 54 9.08 -2.92 15.52
N GLY A 55 9.18 -1.59 15.47
CA GLY A 55 9.98 -0.79 16.40
C GLY A 55 9.47 -0.84 17.85
N ALA A 56 8.16 -1.03 18.06
CA ALA A 56 7.58 -1.22 19.38
C ALA A 56 7.80 -2.63 19.96
N ASN A 57 8.21 -3.60 19.12
CA ASN A 57 8.47 -4.98 19.50
C ASN A 57 9.89 -5.41 19.09
N PRO A 58 10.95 -4.80 19.65
CA PRO A 58 12.32 -5.08 19.23
C PRO A 58 12.71 -6.54 19.50
N ALA A 59 12.22 -7.14 20.59
CA ALA A 59 12.45 -8.56 20.90
C ALA A 59 11.81 -9.49 19.85
N GLY A 60 10.66 -9.12 19.29
CA GLY A 60 10.03 -9.85 18.19
C GLY A 60 10.68 -9.59 16.84
N LEU A 61 11.20 -8.38 16.64
CA LEU A 61 11.90 -7.97 15.44
C LEU A 61 13.22 -8.72 15.22
N TRP A 62 13.96 -9.04 16.27
CA TRP A 62 15.19 -9.83 16.14
C TRP A 62 15.00 -11.31 16.42
N GLY A 63 13.86 -11.65 17.03
CA GLY A 63 13.42 -13.00 17.30
C GLY A 63 14.50 -13.86 17.98
N THR A 64 14.47 -15.15 17.67
CA THR A 64 15.44 -16.12 18.20
C THR A 64 16.51 -16.37 17.15
N GLY A 65 17.78 -16.15 17.51
CA GLY A 65 18.92 -16.43 16.63
C GLY A 65 19.16 -15.39 15.53
N GLY A 66 18.60 -14.18 15.66
CA GLY A 66 18.79 -13.08 14.70
C GLY A 66 17.85 -13.12 13.49
N THR A 67 16.83 -14.00 13.53
CA THR A 67 15.78 -14.09 12.52
C THR A 67 14.52 -13.43 13.05
N SER A 68 14.05 -12.40 12.35
CA SER A 68 12.83 -11.66 12.70
C SER A 68 11.58 -12.53 12.62
N PHE A 69 10.68 -12.39 13.59
CA PHE A 69 9.35 -13.00 13.53
C PHE A 69 8.42 -12.30 12.52
N TYR A 70 8.79 -11.12 12.03
CA TYR A 70 8.04 -10.38 11.01
C TYR A 70 8.46 -10.74 9.57
N ASN A 71 9.52 -11.54 9.39
CA ASN A 71 9.98 -11.92 8.06
C ASN A 71 8.98 -12.83 7.35
N GLY A 72 8.73 -12.53 6.07
CA GLY A 72 7.88 -13.36 5.22
C GLY A 72 7.00 -12.57 4.27
N ASN A 73 6.09 -13.31 3.64
CA ASN A 73 5.16 -12.78 2.66
C ASN A 73 3.80 -12.48 3.28
N TYR A 74 3.16 -11.43 2.77
CA TYR A 74 1.89 -10.91 3.22
C TYR A 74 0.91 -10.81 2.03
N PRO A 75 -0.41 -10.95 2.27
CA PRO A 75 -1.06 -11.17 3.57
C PRO A 75 -0.81 -12.56 4.15
N VAL A 76 -0.69 -12.65 5.48
CA VAL A 76 -0.65 -13.90 6.24
C VAL A 76 -2.06 -14.32 6.67
N SER A 77 -2.21 -15.59 7.07
CA SER A 77 -3.45 -16.10 7.67
C SER A 77 -3.78 -15.36 8.97
N ALA A 78 -5.07 -15.26 9.29
CA ALA A 78 -5.51 -14.63 10.54
C ALA A 78 -4.88 -15.30 11.76
N SER A 79 -4.39 -14.49 12.71
CA SER A 79 -3.87 -14.95 13.99
C SER A 79 -5.00 -15.09 15.01
N THR A 80 -4.94 -16.11 15.86
CA THR A 80 -5.86 -16.30 17.00
C THR A 80 -5.40 -15.55 18.25
N ALA A 81 -4.20 -14.95 18.25
CA ALA A 81 -3.69 -14.17 19.38
C ALA A 81 -4.46 -12.85 19.48
N SER A 82 -5.20 -12.62 20.58
CA SER A 82 -5.93 -11.35 20.80
C SER A 82 -5.13 -10.32 21.61
N CYS A 83 -3.97 -10.71 22.13
CA CYS A 83 -3.11 -9.93 23.04
C CYS A 83 -3.81 -9.21 24.21
N ALA A 84 -5.07 -9.54 24.50
CA ALA A 84 -5.89 -8.87 25.50
C ALA A 84 -5.43 -9.14 26.94
N ALA A 85 -4.82 -10.31 27.18
CA ALA A 85 -4.23 -10.70 28.46
C ALA A 85 -2.69 -10.51 28.50
N GLY A 86 -2.14 -9.81 27.51
CA GLY A 86 -0.70 -9.76 27.25
C GLY A 86 -0.26 -10.79 26.20
N CYS A 87 0.81 -10.46 25.48
CA CYS A 87 1.44 -11.30 24.47
C CYS A 87 2.94 -11.35 24.73
N ASN A 88 3.55 -12.51 24.50
CA ASN A 88 5.00 -12.56 24.33
C ASN A 88 5.40 -11.91 22.98
N PRO A 89 6.68 -11.56 22.78
CA PRO A 89 7.13 -10.88 21.56
C PRO A 89 6.77 -11.59 20.24
N GLN A 90 6.77 -12.92 20.22
CA GLN A 90 6.40 -13.72 19.05
C GLN A 90 4.88 -13.68 18.78
N GLN A 91 4.06 -13.75 19.83
CA GLN A 91 2.61 -13.65 19.73
C GLN A 91 2.18 -12.24 19.29
N LEU A 92 2.86 -11.21 19.80
CA LEU A 92 2.63 -9.83 19.39
C LEU A 92 2.95 -9.63 17.90
N ALA A 93 4.10 -10.16 17.44
CA ALA A 93 4.43 -10.15 16.02
C ALA A 93 3.37 -10.85 15.18
N ALA A 94 2.92 -12.06 15.57
CA ALA A 94 1.86 -12.77 14.86
C ALA A 94 0.53 -11.99 14.78
N TYR A 95 0.17 -11.28 15.85
CA TYR A 95 -1.00 -10.40 15.87
C TYR A 95 -0.83 -9.21 14.92
N ASP A 96 0.30 -8.50 15.00
CA ASP A 96 0.62 -7.37 14.12
C ASP A 96 0.60 -7.76 12.65
N MET A 97 1.20 -8.91 12.31
CA MET A 97 1.23 -9.45 10.96
C MET A 97 -0.18 -9.71 10.42
N ALA A 98 -1.06 -10.30 11.23
CA ALA A 98 -2.43 -10.56 10.85
C ALA A 98 -3.24 -9.26 10.69
N GLN A 99 -3.11 -8.31 11.62
CA GLN A 99 -3.78 -7.01 11.54
C GLN A 99 -3.35 -6.22 10.30
N TRP A 100 -2.05 -6.17 10.02
CA TRP A 100 -1.54 -5.50 8.84
C TRP A 100 -1.97 -6.19 7.54
N SER A 101 -2.01 -7.52 7.53
CA SER A 101 -2.53 -8.28 6.39
C SER A 101 -3.99 -7.93 6.06
N THR A 102 -4.83 -7.81 7.09
CA THR A 102 -6.21 -7.34 6.92
C THR A 102 -6.27 -5.90 6.42
N GLN A 103 -5.43 -5.01 6.94
CA GLN A 103 -5.39 -3.62 6.48
C GLN A 103 -4.92 -3.50 5.02
N LEU A 104 -3.90 -4.26 4.62
CA LEU A 104 -3.41 -4.32 3.24
C LEU A 104 -4.52 -4.71 2.28
N THR A 105 -5.25 -5.78 2.55
CA THR A 105 -6.34 -6.24 1.65
C THR A 105 -7.58 -5.36 1.71
N THR A 106 -7.78 -4.60 2.79
CA THR A 106 -8.90 -3.66 2.94
C THR A 106 -8.67 -2.35 2.19
N PHE A 107 -7.46 -1.80 2.27
CA PHE A 107 -7.16 -0.46 1.74
C PHE A 107 -6.52 -0.47 0.36
N LEU A 108 -5.88 -1.58 -0.04
CA LEU A 108 -5.19 -1.72 -1.30
C LEU A 108 -5.71 -2.93 -2.08
N PRO A 109 -6.09 -2.76 -3.36
CA PRO A 109 -6.56 -3.87 -4.17
C PRO A 109 -5.39 -4.79 -4.55
N ASN A 110 -5.64 -6.11 -4.44
CA ASN A 110 -4.67 -7.19 -4.70
C ASN A 110 -3.28 -6.99 -4.07
N ALA A 111 -3.24 -6.42 -2.88
CA ALA A 111 -1.98 -6.09 -2.21
C ALA A 111 -1.16 -7.33 -1.84
N LYS A 112 0.16 -7.20 -1.98
CA LYS A 112 1.18 -8.15 -1.54
C LYS A 112 2.28 -7.40 -0.80
N GLY A 113 2.82 -8.02 0.23
CA GLY A 113 3.93 -7.47 1.00
C GLY A 113 5.02 -8.52 1.19
N ASN A 114 6.25 -8.06 1.34
CA ASN A 114 7.37 -8.86 1.83
C ASN A 114 8.14 -8.03 2.85
N ILE A 115 8.46 -8.63 3.98
CA ILE A 115 9.38 -8.05 4.96
C ILE A 115 10.58 -8.97 5.06
N ASP A 116 11.76 -8.39 4.90
CA ASP A 116 13.05 -9.07 5.07
C ASP A 116 13.96 -8.21 5.96
N CYS A 117 14.00 -8.59 7.23
CA CYS A 117 14.91 -8.07 8.22
C CYS A 117 16.12 -8.99 8.34
N THR A 118 17.30 -8.39 8.19
CA THR A 118 18.57 -9.08 8.27
C THR A 118 19.51 -8.43 9.28
N THR A 119 20.25 -9.25 10.00
CA THR A 119 21.34 -8.87 10.89
C THR A 119 22.70 -8.97 10.20
N THR A 120 22.73 -9.04 8.85
CA THR A 120 24.00 -9.15 8.11
C THR A 120 24.76 -7.83 8.19
N GLY A 121 26.05 -7.88 8.54
CA GLY A 121 26.92 -6.70 8.63
C GLY A 121 27.05 -6.06 10.01
N ILE A 122 26.49 -6.68 11.05
CA ILE A 122 26.65 -6.23 12.44
C ILE A 122 27.50 -7.21 13.25
N SER A 123 28.42 -6.68 14.04
CA SER A 123 29.34 -7.46 14.87
C SER A 123 28.70 -8.07 16.11
N TYR A 124 27.42 -7.79 16.36
CA TYR A 124 26.73 -8.17 17.58
C TYR A 124 25.24 -8.44 17.33
N THR A 125 24.82 -9.68 17.58
CA THR A 125 23.41 -10.08 17.65
C THR A 125 22.96 -10.07 19.11
N PRO A 126 22.04 -9.18 19.52
CA PRO A 126 21.57 -9.14 20.90
C PRO A 126 20.79 -10.41 21.22
N ASN A 127 20.99 -10.98 22.42
CA ASN A 127 20.09 -12.00 22.93
C ASN A 127 18.80 -11.36 23.47
N SER A 128 17.74 -12.14 23.67
CA SER A 128 16.42 -11.63 24.07
C SER A 128 16.41 -10.81 25.38
N ALA A 129 17.40 -10.99 26.27
CA ALA A 129 17.54 -10.19 27.48
C ALA A 129 18.27 -8.84 27.25
N GLN A 130 18.99 -8.72 26.14
CA GLN A 130 19.76 -7.53 25.76
C GLN A 130 18.98 -6.59 24.84
N VAL A 131 17.96 -7.11 24.15
CA VAL A 131 17.07 -6.34 23.25
C VAL A 131 16.21 -5.30 23.99
N ASP A 132 16.11 -5.40 25.31
CA ASP A 132 15.41 -4.39 26.14
C ASP A 132 16.37 -3.40 26.82
N MET A 133 17.69 -3.57 26.68
CA MET A 133 18.68 -2.86 27.52
C MET A 133 19.55 -1.81 26.80
N ARG A 134 19.70 -1.81 25.46
CA ARG A 134 20.58 -0.83 24.78
C ARG A 134 20.37 -0.65 23.27
N PRO A 135 19.99 0.54 22.78
CA PRO A 135 20.14 0.91 21.36
C PRO A 135 21.62 1.19 20.99
N PRO A 136 22.05 0.98 19.72
CA PRO A 136 21.26 0.57 18.55
C PRO A 136 21.40 -0.93 18.25
N TYR A 137 20.27 -1.58 17.95
CA TYR A 137 20.28 -2.95 17.46
C TYR A 137 20.57 -2.91 15.97
N GLY A 138 21.76 -3.37 15.60
CA GLY A 138 22.18 -3.34 14.21
C GLY A 138 21.32 -4.23 13.31
N GLY A 139 21.33 -3.94 12.01
CA GLY A 139 20.65 -4.70 10.97
C GLY A 139 19.87 -3.78 10.03
N THR A 140 19.29 -4.36 8.99
CA THR A 140 18.45 -3.62 8.03
C THR A 140 17.18 -4.40 7.76
N CYS A 141 16.05 -3.71 7.77
CA CYS A 141 14.78 -4.27 7.35
C CYS A 141 14.34 -3.65 6.03
N THR A 142 14.09 -4.49 5.04
CA THR A 142 13.53 -4.10 3.76
C THR A 142 12.07 -4.54 3.69
N MET A 143 11.17 -3.58 3.53
CA MET A 143 9.76 -3.82 3.30
C MET A 143 9.42 -3.50 1.85
N THR A 144 8.87 -4.49 1.15
CA THR A 144 8.44 -4.36 -0.24
C THR A 144 6.93 -4.54 -0.31
N LEU A 145 6.23 -3.52 -0.78
CA LEU A 145 4.77 -3.54 -0.98
C LEU A 145 4.46 -3.46 -2.47
N SER A 146 3.52 -4.29 -2.91
CA SER A 146 2.96 -4.19 -4.26
C SER A 146 1.44 -4.28 -4.29
N TRP A 147 0.81 -3.50 -5.16
CA TRP A 147 -0.64 -3.47 -5.36
C TRP A 147 -0.97 -3.13 -6.81
N ASN A 148 -2.20 -3.41 -7.22
CA ASN A 148 -2.68 -3.05 -8.54
C ASN A 148 -3.40 -1.69 -8.53
N GLU A 149 -3.32 -0.96 -9.63
CA GLU A 149 -4.31 0.08 -9.92
C GLU A 149 -5.49 -0.64 -10.61
N SER A 150 -6.48 -1.11 -9.85
CA SER A 150 -7.70 -1.59 -10.52
C SER A 150 -8.32 -0.40 -11.24
N GLY A 151 -8.27 -0.39 -12.58
CA GLY A 151 -8.91 0.62 -13.40
C GLY A 151 -10.35 0.80 -12.94
N GLY A 152 -10.70 2.01 -12.50
CA GLY A 152 -12.01 2.31 -11.95
C GLY A 152 -13.14 1.88 -12.90
N ALA A 153 -14.30 1.59 -12.33
CA ALA A 153 -15.50 1.07 -12.98
C ALA A 153 -16.06 1.87 -14.18
N GLY A 154 -15.40 2.94 -14.64
CA GLY A 154 -15.72 3.67 -15.87
C GLY A 154 -14.98 3.18 -17.13
N GLY A 155 -13.97 2.29 -17.01
CA GLY A 155 -13.23 1.74 -18.15
C GLY A 155 -13.80 0.42 -18.71
N ALA A 156 -14.81 -0.16 -18.05
CA ALA A 156 -15.29 -1.51 -18.32
C ALA A 156 -15.94 -1.69 -19.71
N GLN A 157 -16.33 -0.61 -20.39
CA GLN A 157 -17.07 -0.70 -21.66
C GLN A 157 -16.20 -0.47 -22.92
N LEU A 158 -14.91 -0.16 -22.76
CA LEU A 158 -13.93 -0.12 -23.88
C LEU A 158 -12.83 -1.20 -23.74
N ALA A 159 -12.86 -1.99 -22.66
CA ALA A 159 -11.85 -3.00 -22.34
C ALA A 159 -12.03 -4.36 -23.06
N SER A 160 -12.91 -4.46 -24.06
CA SER A 160 -13.22 -5.74 -24.72
C SER A 160 -12.38 -6.07 -25.96
N ILE A 161 -11.26 -5.36 -26.23
CA ILE A 161 -10.47 -5.59 -27.46
C ILE A 161 -9.04 -6.11 -27.21
N ASP A 162 -8.47 -6.04 -26.01
CA ASP A 162 -7.19 -6.73 -25.75
C ASP A 162 -6.97 -6.99 -24.25
N THR A 163 -7.48 -8.12 -23.76
CA THR A 163 -7.25 -8.60 -22.38
C THR A 163 -5.86 -9.21 -22.17
N SER A 164 -4.99 -9.25 -23.20
CA SER A 164 -3.64 -9.83 -23.11
C SER A 164 -2.54 -8.82 -22.81
N LYS A 165 -2.83 -7.51 -22.89
CA LYS A 165 -1.85 -6.42 -22.69
C LYS A 165 -2.22 -5.37 -21.64
N GLN A 166 -3.32 -5.54 -20.91
CA GLN A 166 -3.60 -4.77 -19.69
C GLN A 166 -2.76 -5.36 -18.54
N GLY A 167 -1.43 -5.25 -18.67
CA GLY A 167 -0.52 -5.53 -17.56
C GLY A 167 -0.94 -4.63 -16.42
N GLN A 168 -1.51 -5.22 -15.37
CA GLN A 168 -1.86 -4.48 -14.16
C GLN A 168 -0.61 -3.70 -13.76
N LYS A 169 -0.72 -2.37 -13.75
CA LYS A 169 0.43 -1.53 -13.41
C LYS A 169 0.75 -1.79 -11.95
N LEU A 170 1.75 -2.64 -11.74
CA LEU A 170 2.17 -3.08 -10.43
C LEU A 170 3.03 -1.96 -9.86
N HIS A 171 2.55 -1.35 -8.79
CA HIS A 171 3.34 -0.37 -8.04
C HIS A 171 4.17 -1.11 -7.01
N THR A 172 5.48 -0.88 -6.99
CA THR A 172 6.36 -1.41 -5.95
C THR A 172 6.84 -0.25 -5.08
N PHE A 173 6.66 -0.37 -3.77
CA PHE A 173 7.24 0.52 -2.78
C PHE A 173 8.24 -0.28 -1.96
N GLU A 174 9.50 0.10 -2.04
CA GLU A 174 10.59 -0.48 -1.23
C GLU A 174 10.98 0.53 -0.15
N TRP A 175 11.01 0.07 1.09
CA TRP A 175 11.37 0.88 2.24
C TRP A 175 12.41 0.15 3.08
N VAL A 176 13.61 0.73 3.13
CA VAL A 176 14.71 0.24 3.95
C VAL A 176 14.77 1.10 5.21
N PHE A 177 14.72 0.46 6.36
CA PHE A 177 14.89 1.14 7.63
C PHE A 177 15.83 0.39 8.56
N GLN A 178 16.47 1.16 9.42
CA GLN A 178 17.22 0.65 10.55
C GLN A 178 16.30 0.77 11.78
N PRO A 179 15.94 -0.35 12.41
CA PRO A 179 15.08 -0.35 13.58
C PRO A 179 15.75 0.18 14.86
#